data_AF-A0A841H5S5-F1
#
_entry.id   AF-A0A841H5S5-F1
#
_cell.length_a   1.000
_cell.length_b   1.000
_cell.length_c   1.000
_cell.angle_alpha   90.00
_cell.angle_beta   90.00
_cell.angle_gamma   90.00
#
_symmetry.space_group_name_H-M   'P 1'
#
loop_
_entity.id
_entity.type
_entity.pdbx_description
1 polymer ?
#
loop_
_entity_poly.entity_id
_entity_poly.type
_entity_poly.pdbx_seq_one_letter_code
_entity_poly.pdbx_strand_id
1 'polypeptide(L)' 'MQLESAHFMRTGDVVRHAAGNEGSVVDALALYAVVRWEDGRQEEVDQLDPQIFVIERASKSDS' A
#
# COMPACT_ATOMS: atom_id res chain seq x y z
N MET A 1 3.28 -14.86 14.97
CA MET A 1 4.41 -14.10 14.42
C MET A 1 3.80 -12.92 13.67
N GLN A 2 3.70 -11.75 14.31
CA GLN A 2 3.12 -10.55 13.67
C GLN A 2 4.23 -9.89 12.86
N LEU A 3 4.33 -10.25 11.58
CA LEU A 3 5.07 -9.46 10.61
C LEU A 3 4.24 -8.21 10.39
N GLU A 4 4.67 -7.08 10.94
CA GLU A 4 4.10 -5.79 10.59
C GLU A 4 4.26 -5.58 9.08
N SER A 5 3.20 -5.85 8.31
CA SER A 5 2.51 -4.97 7.35
C SER A 5 3.38 -3.94 6.59
N ALA A 6 4.64 -4.25 6.29
CA ALA A 6 5.50 -3.44 5.45
C ALA A 6 5.16 -3.60 3.95
N HIS A 7 4.40 -4.64 3.61
CA HIS A 7 4.20 -5.07 2.23
C HIS A 7 3.01 -4.41 1.50
N PHE A 8 1.96 -3.96 2.22
CA PHE A 8 0.81 -3.36 1.55
C PHE A 8 0.65 -1.86 1.86
N MET A 9 0.19 -1.12 0.84
CA MET A 9 -0.16 0.30 0.93
C MET A 9 -1.35 0.51 1.87
N ARG A 10 -1.31 1.55 2.70
CA ARG A 10 -2.40 1.94 3.61
C ARG A 10 -3.03 3.23 3.14
N THR A 11 -4.33 3.42 3.36
CA THR A 11 -4.97 4.70 3.08
C THR A 11 -4.20 5.85 3.72
N GLY A 12 -3.95 6.89 2.94
CA GLY A 12 -3.20 8.07 3.37
C GLY A 12 -1.68 7.93 3.28
N ASP A 13 -1.13 6.74 2.98
CA ASP A 13 0.29 6.62 2.64
C ASP A 13 0.60 7.55 1.46
N VAL A 14 1.70 8.30 1.54
CA VAL A 14 2.21 9.07 0.41
C VAL A 14 3.06 8.16 -0.44
N VAL A 15 2.71 8.10 -1.72
CA VAL A 15 3.40 7.29 -2.72
C VAL A 15 3.98 8.18 -3.81
N ARG A 16 5.08 7.73 -4.40
CA ARG A 16 5.72 8.38 -5.55
C ARG A 16 5.87 7.38 -6.68
N HIS A 17 5.53 7.80 -7.89
CA HIS A 17 5.82 7.09 -9.13
C HIS A 17 7.25 7.36 -9.59
N ALA A 18 7.90 6.43 -10.28
CA ALA A 18 9.26 6.60 -10.81
C ALA A 18 9.45 7.84 -11.72
N ALA A 19 8.37 8.30 -12.36
CA ALA A 19 8.34 9.55 -13.13
C ALA A 19 8.30 10.83 -12.28
N GLY A 20 8.28 10.73 -10.95
CA GLY A 20 8.30 11.85 -10.01
C GLY A 20 6.94 12.33 -9.51
N ASN A 21 5.83 11.78 -10.01
CA ASN A 21 4.48 12.14 -9.56
C ASN A 21 4.22 11.59 -8.14
N GLU A 22 3.62 12.41 -7.28
CA GLU A 22 3.24 12.02 -5.93
C GLU A 22 1.73 11.98 -5.76
N GLY A 23 1.26 11.12 -4.85
CA GLY A 23 -0.15 10.99 -4.51
C GLY A 23 -0.35 10.31 -3.17
N SER A 24 -1.60 10.12 -2.78
CA SER A 24 -1.98 9.37 -1.59
C SER A 24 -2.75 8.12 -1.95
N VAL A 25 -2.55 7.07 -1.16
CA VAL A 25 -3.31 5.82 -1.29
C VAL A 25 -4.74 6.04 -0.80
N VAL A 26 -5.71 5.57 -1.59
CA VAL A 26 -7.15 5.67 -1.28
C VAL A 26 -7.70 4.35 -0.74
N ASP A 27 -8.85 4.41 -0.05
CA ASP A 27 -9.47 3.24 0.60
C ASP A 27 -9.72 2.06 -0.35
N ALA A 28 -10.17 2.34 -1.58
CA ALA A 28 -10.41 1.28 -2.57
C ALA A 28 -9.13 0.49 -2.90
N LEU A 29 -7.98 1.18 -2.94
CA LEU A 29 -6.69 0.56 -3.21
C LEU A 29 -6.20 -0.27 -2.03
N ALA A 30 -6.37 0.25 -0.81
CA ALA A 30 -6.08 -0.47 0.41
C ALA A 30 -6.96 -1.72 0.56
N LEU A 31 -8.26 -1.63 0.25
CA LEU A 31 -9.19 -2.77 0.27
C LEU A 31 -8.80 -3.83 -0.76
N TYR A 32 -8.44 -3.42 -1.98
CA TYR A 32 -7.97 -4.35 -3.01
C TYR A 32 -6.76 -5.15 -2.52
N ALA A 33 -5.77 -4.47 -1.94
CA ALA A 33 -4.57 -5.10 -1.38
C ALA A 33 -4.91 -6.13 -0.29
N VAL A 34 -5.82 -5.79 0.62
CA VAL A 34 -6.28 -6.71 1.68
C VAL A 34 -6.95 -7.95 1.09
N VAL A 35 -7.90 -7.79 0.17
CA VAL A 35 -8.61 -8.93 -0.44
C VAL A 35 -7.64 -9.88 -1.15
N ARG A 36 -6.70 -9.34 -1.93
CA ARG A 36 -5.69 -10.16 -2.63
C ARG A 36 -4.77 -10.91 -1.66
N TRP A 37 -4.39 -10.29 -0.55
CA TRP A 37 -3.61 -10.94 0.48
C TRP A 37 -4.34 -12.13 1.10
N GLU A 38 -5.60 -11.93 1.49
CA GLU A 38 -6.46 -12.98 2.07
C GLU A 38 -6.73 -14.13 1.08
N ASP A 39 -6.80 -13.83 -0.22
CA ASP A 39 -6.89 -14.82 -1.30
C ASP A 39 -5.57 -15.59 -1.56
N GLY A 40 -4.49 -15.29 -0.82
CA GLY A 40 -3.17 -15.90 -1.02
C GLY A 40 -2.39 -15.36 -2.22
N ARG A 41 -2.82 -14.25 -2.84
CA ARG A 41 -2.24 -13.62 -4.03
C ARG A 41 -1.30 -12.47 -3.65
N GLN A 42 -0.35 -12.75 -2.77
CA GLN A 42 0.53 -11.75 -2.15
C GLN A 42 1.42 -11.03 -3.18
N GLU A 43 1.90 -11.76 -4.20
CA GLU A 43 2.75 -11.20 -5.26
C GLU A 43 2.07 -10.07 -6.05
N GLU A 44 0.74 -10.08 -6.15
CA GLU A 44 -0.01 -9.03 -6.84
C GLU A 44 -0.23 -7.78 -5.98
N VAL A 45 -0.12 -7.92 -4.66
CA VAL A 45 -0.16 -6.79 -3.73
C VAL A 45 1.16 -6.02 -3.80
N ASP A 46 2.28 -6.74 -3.88
CA ASP A 46 3.62 -6.17 -4.04
C ASP A 46 3.83 -5.53 -5.43
N GLN A 47 3.07 -5.94 -6.44
CA GLN A 47 3.24 -5.53 -7.85
C GLN A 47 2.14 -4.61 -8.40
N LEU A 48 1.33 -3.96 -7.57
CA LEU A 48 0.20 -3.16 -8.05
C LEU A 48 0.62 -2.16 -9.14
N ASP A 49 1.77 -1.52 -8.94
CA ASP A 49 2.63 -1.00 -9.99
C ASP A 49 4.08 -1.01 -9.45
N PRO A 50 5.03 -1.74 -10.07
CA PRO A 50 6.42 -1.79 -9.61
C PRO A 50 7.13 -0.44 -9.66
N GLN A 51 6.54 0.58 -10.30
CA GLN A 51 7.06 1.94 -10.36
C GLN A 51 6.52 2.84 -9.24
N ILE A 52 5.62 2.36 -8.38
CA ILE A 52 5.06 3.11 -7.26
C ILE A 52 5.65 2.60 -5.95
N PHE A 53 6.20 3.52 -5.15
CA PHE A 53 6.80 3.22 -3.85
C PHE A 53 6.28 4.16 -2.78
N VAL A 54 6.08 3.62 -1.57
CA VAL A 54 5.68 4.41 -0.41
C VAL A 54 6.88 5.23 0.08
N ILE A 55 6.71 6.54 0.15
CA ILE A 55 7.73 7.48 0.64
C ILE A 55 7.42 7.99 2.05
N GLU A 56 6.15 7.95 2.46
CA GLU A 56 5.71 8.28 3.82
C GLU A 56 4.53 7.39 4.19
N ARG A 57 4.56 6.81 5.39
CA ARG A 57 3.45 6.01 5.91
C ARG A 57 2.48 6.92 6.65
N ALA A 58 1.18 6.72 6.41
CA ALA A 58 0.15 7.34 7.21
C ALA A 58 0.39 7.01 8.68
N SER A 59 0.47 8.05 9.51
CA SER A 59 0.47 7.88 10.96
C SER A 59 -0.85 7.21 11.32
N LYS A 60 -0.83 6.10 12.07
CA LYS A 60 -2.05 5.58 12.68
C LYS A 60 -2.63 6.73 13.52
N SER A 61 -3.70 7.34 13.04
CA SER A 61 -4.53 8.16 13.88
C SER A 61 -5.36 7.17 14.68
N ASP A 62 -4.86 6.78 15.86
CA ASP A 62 -5.70 6.16 16.87
C ASP A 62 -6.77 7.22 17.22
N SER A 63 -8.00 6.98 16.80
CA SER A 63 -9.19 7.78 17.12
C SER A 63 -10.38 6.85 17.25
#